data_AF-A0AAE0GGN9-F1
#
_entry.id   AF-A0AAE0GGN9-F1
#
_cell.length_a   1.000
_cell.length_b   1.000
_cell.length_c   1.000
_cell.angle_alpha   90.00
_cell.angle_beta   90.00
_cell.angle_gamma   90.00
#
_symmetry.space_group_name_H-M   'P 1'
#
loop_
_entity.id
_entity.type
_entity.pdbx_description
1 polymer ?
#
loop_
_entity_poly.entity_id
_entity_poly.type
_entity_poly.pdbx_seq_one_letter_code
_entity_poly.pdbx_strand_id
1 'polypeptide(L)'
;MIDETLLKVAKEEHADDVLRTPEELTKEAFLARPPALGLTLEDMNDVRAAASTLEPRFEASVFRQLRLRMLRMMIPCDGASTVTQLADRLNAELVLAGVTAPTGWYHFNKRCYGIRRIGLRACCAHGCLRAESPEDAGKHFLKCVGWTYAQYCSKVCQRRDWKTSHTHVCRNAKEHMQKHDEYTKIMYDSVRKMGFASGDHTCGFKITTSDGSGAPAPVPKRPLCDVLTE
;
A
#
# COMPACT_ATOMS: atom_id res chain seq x y z
N MET A 1 -5.22 -8.81 -29.60
CA MET A 1 -4.22 -9.35 -28.66
C MET A 1 -3.93 -8.25 -27.65
N ILE A 2 -3.85 -8.57 -26.35
CA ILE A 2 -3.42 -7.56 -25.36
C ILE A 2 -1.92 -7.38 -25.57
N ASP A 3 -1.50 -6.13 -25.75
CA ASP A 3 -0.10 -5.75 -25.94
C ASP A 3 0.76 -6.29 -24.78
N GLU A 4 1.93 -6.86 -25.10
CA GLU A 4 2.84 -7.43 -24.10
C GLU A 4 3.28 -6.39 -23.06
N THR A 5 3.38 -5.12 -23.45
CA THR A 5 3.70 -4.00 -22.57
C THR A 5 2.55 -3.70 -21.60
N LEU A 6 1.30 -3.76 -22.06
CA LEU A 6 0.14 -3.67 -21.15
C LEU A 6 0.06 -4.86 -20.20
N LEU A 7 0.46 -6.04 -20.67
CA LEU A 7 0.58 -7.23 -19.84
C LEU A 7 1.71 -7.09 -18.81
N LYS A 8 2.84 -6.46 -19.12
CA LYS A 8 3.88 -6.12 -18.12
C LYS A 8 3.34 -5.18 -17.05
N VAL A 9 2.49 -4.23 -17.42
CA VAL A 9 1.84 -3.31 -16.47
C VAL A 9 0.77 -4.02 -15.62
N ALA A 10 0.04 -4.98 -16.21
CA ALA A 10 -1.13 -5.61 -15.60
C ALA A 10 -0.87 -6.97 -14.90
N LYS A 11 0.12 -7.77 -15.33
CA LYS A 11 0.33 -9.17 -14.88
C LYS A 11 1.17 -9.33 -13.62
N GLU A 12 1.73 -8.28 -13.04
CA GLU A 12 2.38 -8.36 -11.72
C GLU A 12 1.38 -8.57 -10.57
N GLU A 13 0.16 -9.04 -10.83
CA GLU A 13 -0.83 -9.33 -9.79
C GLU A 13 -0.44 -10.52 -8.89
N HIS A 14 0.38 -11.50 -9.33
CA HIS A 14 0.48 -12.78 -8.60
C HIS A 14 1.80 -13.58 -8.67
N ALA A 15 2.97 -12.95 -8.74
CA ALA A 15 4.23 -13.67 -8.52
C ALA A 15 5.06 -12.94 -7.48
N ASP A 16 5.59 -13.68 -6.51
CA ASP A 16 6.29 -13.25 -5.29
C ASP A 16 7.57 -12.39 -5.49
N ASP A 17 7.72 -11.62 -6.57
CA ASP A 17 8.94 -10.85 -6.79
C ASP A 17 8.79 -9.56 -7.63
N VAL A 18 9.57 -8.55 -7.21
CA VAL A 18 10.05 -7.33 -7.90
C VAL A 18 9.41 -5.96 -7.61
N LEU A 19 8.24 -5.83 -7.00
CA LEU A 19 7.92 -4.56 -6.29
C LEU A 19 7.61 -4.80 -4.83
N ARG A 20 8.69 -5.13 -4.12
CA ARG A 20 8.76 -5.01 -2.67
C ARG A 20 8.11 -3.70 -2.26
N THR A 21 7.12 -3.79 -1.38
CA THR A 21 6.53 -2.61 -0.76
C THR A 21 7.66 -1.78 -0.13
N PRO A 22 7.55 -0.45 -0.03
CA PRO A 22 8.58 0.33 0.66
C PRO A 22 8.78 -0.04 2.15
N GLU A 23 7.99 -0.98 2.69
CA GLU A 23 8.16 -1.69 3.98
C GLU A 23 9.27 -2.75 3.91
N GLU A 24 9.31 -3.49 2.79
CA GLU A 24 10.25 -4.58 2.50
C GLU A 24 11.56 -4.05 1.89
N LEU A 25 11.50 -2.87 1.28
CA LEU A 25 12.68 -2.13 0.84
C LEU A 25 13.26 -1.35 2.01
N THR A 26 14.58 -1.43 2.17
CA THR A 26 15.27 -0.43 2.98
C THR A 26 15.05 0.95 2.35
N LYS A 27 15.15 2.02 3.15
CA LYS A 27 15.06 3.40 2.64
C LYS A 27 16.02 3.59 1.45
N GLU A 28 17.21 3.02 1.54
CA GLU A 28 18.23 3.07 0.50
C GLU A 28 17.76 2.37 -0.78
N ALA A 29 17.20 1.16 -0.67
CA ALA A 29 16.67 0.42 -1.83
C ALA A 29 15.47 1.13 -2.46
N PHE A 30 14.61 1.78 -1.67
CA PHE A 30 13.53 2.60 -2.20
C PHE A 30 14.06 3.82 -2.94
N LEU A 31 15.04 4.53 -2.38
CA LEU A 31 15.64 5.70 -3.03
C LEU A 31 16.41 5.32 -4.31
N ALA A 32 16.93 4.10 -4.37
CA ALA A 32 17.62 3.54 -5.54
C ALA A 32 16.66 2.91 -6.57
N ARG A 33 15.34 2.92 -6.33
CA ARG A 33 14.38 2.36 -7.30
C ARG A 33 14.47 3.09 -8.64
N PRO A 34 14.23 2.40 -9.77
CA PRO A 34 14.17 3.09 -11.05
C PRO A 34 12.99 4.09 -11.07
N PRO A 35 13.16 5.25 -11.75
CA PRO A 35 12.07 6.18 -11.99
C PRO A 35 11.00 5.53 -12.89
N ALA A 36 9.78 6.09 -12.87
CA ALA A 36 8.67 5.67 -13.71
C ALA A 36 8.38 4.15 -13.64
N LEU A 37 8.57 3.55 -12.45
CA LEU A 37 8.42 2.10 -12.24
C LEU A 37 9.37 1.23 -13.08
N GLY A 38 10.45 1.81 -13.61
CA GLY A 38 11.36 1.14 -14.56
C GLY A 38 10.89 1.16 -16.00
N LEU A 39 9.80 1.87 -16.32
CA LEU A 39 9.32 2.03 -17.68
C LEU A 39 10.15 3.05 -18.45
N THR A 40 10.45 2.74 -19.70
CA THR A 40 11.10 3.65 -20.64
C THR A 40 10.11 4.63 -21.28
N LEU A 41 10.64 5.63 -21.99
CA LEU A 41 9.80 6.55 -22.77
C LEU A 41 9.00 5.84 -23.86
N GLU A 42 9.59 4.81 -24.46
CA GLU A 42 8.96 3.96 -25.46
C GLU A 42 7.79 3.18 -24.84
N ASP A 43 8.02 2.50 -23.71
CA ASP A 43 6.95 1.79 -22.98
C ASP A 43 5.76 2.70 -22.64
N MET A 44 6.03 3.96 -22.25
CA MET A 44 4.96 4.92 -21.94
C MET A 44 4.18 5.34 -23.19
N ASN A 45 4.85 5.48 -24.34
CA ASN A 45 4.19 5.76 -25.61
C ASN A 45 3.32 4.57 -26.06
N ASP A 46 3.81 3.35 -25.89
CA ASP A 46 3.06 2.13 -26.18
C ASP A 46 1.83 2.01 -25.29
N VAL A 47 1.97 2.30 -23.99
CA VAL A 47 0.82 2.33 -23.06
C VAL A 47 -0.21 3.37 -23.49
N ARG A 48 0.20 4.57 -23.94
CA ARG A 48 -0.72 5.60 -24.44
C ARG A 48 -1.44 5.15 -25.70
N ALA A 49 -0.69 4.62 -26.66
CA ALA A 49 -1.23 4.14 -27.93
C ALA A 49 -2.23 3.01 -27.69
N ALA A 50 -1.85 2.02 -26.88
CA ALA A 50 -2.71 0.89 -26.56
C ALA A 50 -3.95 1.31 -25.78
N ALA A 51 -3.84 2.24 -24.82
CA ALA A 51 -4.97 2.76 -24.05
C ALA A 51 -6.10 3.31 -24.94
N SER A 52 -5.77 3.97 -26.05
CA SER A 52 -6.77 4.50 -26.99
C SER A 52 -7.58 3.43 -27.73
N THR A 53 -7.12 2.18 -27.72
CA THR A 53 -7.70 1.06 -28.45
C THR A 53 -8.31 -0.01 -27.53
N LEU A 54 -8.14 0.12 -26.21
CA LEU A 54 -8.62 -0.86 -25.25
C LEU A 54 -10.15 -0.81 -25.11
N GLU A 55 -10.77 -1.97 -24.90
CA GLU A 55 -12.16 -1.99 -24.44
C GLU A 55 -12.25 -1.40 -23.03
N PRO A 56 -13.35 -0.70 -22.67
CA PRO A 56 -13.49 0.00 -21.39
C PRO A 56 -13.23 -0.88 -20.15
N ARG A 57 -13.60 -2.16 -20.20
CA ARG A 57 -13.35 -3.11 -19.10
C ARG A 57 -11.86 -3.36 -18.86
N PHE A 58 -11.08 -3.44 -19.93
CA PHE A 58 -9.64 -3.67 -19.83
C PHE A 58 -8.91 -2.39 -19.45
N GLU A 59 -9.33 -1.25 -20.01
CA GLU A 59 -8.80 0.05 -19.62
C GLU A 59 -8.99 0.31 -18.13
N ALA A 60 -10.19 0.04 -17.58
CA ALA A 60 -10.45 0.19 -16.15
C ALA A 60 -9.55 -0.70 -15.27
N SER A 61 -9.29 -1.93 -15.72
CA SER A 61 -8.38 -2.85 -15.03
C SER A 61 -6.94 -2.34 -15.04
N VAL A 62 -6.42 -1.99 -16.23
CA VAL A 62 -5.08 -1.43 -16.41
C VAL A 62 -4.91 -0.15 -15.58
N PHE A 63 -5.90 0.75 -15.64
CA PHE A 63 -5.92 1.98 -14.85
C PHE A 63 -5.81 1.69 -13.36
N ARG A 64 -6.63 0.75 -12.84
CA ARG A 64 -6.61 0.38 -11.42
C ARG A 64 -5.25 -0.16 -11.00
N GLN A 65 -4.67 -1.07 -11.78
CA GLN A 65 -3.37 -1.66 -11.46
C GLN A 65 -2.25 -0.64 -11.49
N LEU A 66 -2.15 0.14 -12.58
CA LEU A 66 -1.12 1.15 -12.75
C LEU A 66 -1.21 2.20 -11.64
N ARG A 67 -2.42 2.68 -11.34
CA ARG A 67 -2.65 3.62 -10.25
C ARG A 67 -2.23 3.05 -8.90
N LEU A 68 -2.60 1.81 -8.58
CA LEU A 68 -2.21 1.18 -7.32
C LEU A 68 -0.69 1.04 -7.21
N ARG A 69 -0.02 0.64 -8.30
CA ARG A 69 1.44 0.51 -8.38
C ARG A 69 2.13 1.85 -8.17
N MET A 70 1.66 2.92 -8.83
CA MET A 70 2.15 4.28 -8.63
C MET A 70 2.02 4.72 -7.17
N LEU A 71 0.85 4.54 -6.55
CA LEU A 71 0.62 4.94 -5.16
C LEU A 71 1.54 4.19 -4.19
N ARG A 72 1.73 2.88 -4.39
CA ARG A 72 2.64 2.04 -3.59
C ARG A 72 4.10 2.52 -3.71
N MET A 73 4.52 2.92 -4.90
CA MET A 73 5.86 3.44 -5.16
C MET A 73 6.01 4.95 -4.89
N MET A 74 5.00 5.55 -4.27
CA MET A 74 4.93 6.97 -3.92
C MET A 74 5.02 7.94 -5.10
N ILE A 75 4.52 7.53 -6.25
CA ILE A 75 4.46 8.36 -7.45
C ILE A 75 3.11 9.11 -7.45
N PRO A 76 3.11 10.46 -7.38
CA PRO A 76 1.88 11.23 -7.34
C PRO A 76 1.04 11.05 -8.61
N CYS A 77 -0.19 10.57 -8.44
CA CYS A 77 -1.14 10.34 -9.53
C CYS A 77 -2.49 11.03 -9.27
N ASP A 78 -2.46 12.14 -8.53
CA ASP A 78 -3.68 12.83 -8.13
C ASP A 78 -4.51 13.32 -9.31
N GLY A 79 -5.82 13.07 -9.24
CA GLY A 79 -6.79 13.52 -10.24
C GLY A 79 -6.73 12.80 -11.58
N ALA A 80 -5.75 11.91 -11.80
CA ALA A 80 -5.66 11.11 -13.01
C ALA A 80 -6.88 10.19 -13.12
N SER A 81 -7.52 10.22 -14.28
CA SER A 81 -8.80 9.56 -14.60
C SER A 81 -8.69 8.57 -15.76
N THR A 82 -7.59 8.61 -16.51
CA THR A 82 -7.35 7.72 -17.66
C THR A 82 -5.95 7.11 -17.59
N VAL A 83 -5.73 6.02 -18.33
CA VAL A 83 -4.40 5.38 -18.43
C VAL A 83 -3.37 6.33 -19.04
N THR A 84 -3.76 7.11 -20.05
CA THR A 84 -2.91 8.15 -20.65
C THR A 84 -2.44 9.17 -19.62
N GLN A 85 -3.33 9.66 -18.76
CA GLN A 85 -2.96 10.62 -17.70
C GLN A 85 -2.00 10.00 -16.68
N LEU A 86 -2.11 8.71 -16.36
CA LEU A 86 -1.14 8.02 -15.50
C LEU A 86 0.23 7.91 -16.19
N ALA A 87 0.27 7.58 -17.48
CA ALA A 87 1.49 7.53 -18.27
C ALA A 87 2.17 8.92 -18.34
N ASP A 88 1.40 10.00 -18.45
CA ASP A 88 1.93 11.37 -18.43
C ASP A 88 2.58 11.72 -17.09
N ARG A 89 2.00 11.25 -15.96
CA ARG A 89 2.60 11.43 -14.63
C ARG A 89 3.89 10.64 -14.46
N LEU A 90 3.96 9.42 -15.00
CA LEU A 90 5.19 8.62 -15.02
C LEU A 90 6.27 9.28 -15.86
N ASN A 91 5.90 9.82 -17.02
CA ASN A 91 6.82 10.55 -17.88
C ASN A 91 7.36 11.82 -17.20
N ALA A 92 6.50 12.53 -16.47
CA ALA A 92 6.93 13.66 -15.66
C ALA A 92 7.93 13.24 -14.56
N GLU A 93 7.70 12.12 -13.87
CA GLU A 93 8.67 11.57 -12.90
C GLU A 93 10.01 11.24 -13.56
N LEU A 94 9.99 10.65 -14.76
CA LEU A 94 11.21 10.32 -15.51
C LEU A 94 12.01 11.59 -15.88
N VAL A 95 11.32 12.64 -16.35
CA VAL A 95 11.94 13.90 -16.76
C VAL A 95 12.49 14.71 -15.58
N LEU A 96 11.82 14.68 -14.42
CA LEU A 96 12.25 15.40 -13.22
C LEU A 96 13.50 14.80 -12.52
N ALA A 97 14.26 13.97 -13.25
CA ALA A 97 15.55 13.39 -12.88
C ALA A 97 15.53 12.38 -11.71
N GLY A 98 14.40 11.73 -11.45
CA GLY A 98 14.33 10.60 -10.54
C GLY A 98 13.28 10.72 -9.44
N VAL A 99 13.24 9.68 -8.59
CA VAL A 99 12.33 9.51 -7.46
C VAL A 99 12.10 10.85 -6.77
N THR A 100 10.90 11.42 -6.87
CA THR A 100 10.51 12.51 -5.96
C THR A 100 10.58 11.90 -4.57
N ALA A 101 11.70 12.14 -3.89
CA ALA A 101 11.95 11.59 -2.57
C ALA A 101 10.71 11.88 -1.73
N PRO A 102 10.27 10.95 -0.87
CA PRO A 102 9.11 11.16 -0.05
C PRO A 102 9.29 12.50 0.65
N THR A 103 8.44 13.46 0.28
CA THR A 103 8.39 14.80 0.86
C THR A 103 8.46 14.67 2.37
N GLY A 104 9.06 15.64 3.07
CA GLY A 104 9.44 15.53 4.50
C GLY A 104 8.35 15.08 5.49
N TRP A 105 7.09 14.92 5.06
CA TRP A 105 6.00 14.32 5.80
C TRP A 105 5.98 12.79 5.82
N TYR A 106 6.73 12.08 4.96
CA TYR A 106 6.81 10.63 4.98
C TYR A 106 8.07 10.14 5.69
N HIS A 107 7.89 9.28 6.69
CA HIS A 107 8.97 8.72 7.49
C HIS A 107 9.07 7.21 7.30
N PHE A 108 10.20 6.74 6.78
CA PHE A 108 10.58 5.32 6.80
C PHE A 108 10.81 4.90 8.25
N ASN A 109 9.82 4.28 8.89
CA ASN A 109 9.98 3.70 10.21
C ASN A 109 10.16 2.19 10.08
N LYS A 110 11.31 1.67 10.53
CA LYS A 110 11.63 0.23 10.52
C LYS A 110 10.80 -0.56 11.55
N ARG A 111 10.17 0.12 12.52
CA ARG A 111 9.32 -0.50 13.55
C ARG A 111 7.85 -0.33 13.18
N CYS A 112 7.25 -1.37 12.63
CA CYS A 112 5.82 -1.42 12.33
C CYS A 112 5.12 -2.37 13.29
N TYR A 113 4.42 -1.82 14.29
CA TYR A 113 3.42 -2.57 15.05
C TYR A 113 2.11 -2.53 14.24
N GLY A 114 1.81 -3.61 13.51
CA GLY A 114 0.56 -3.77 12.73
C GLY A 114 0.68 -3.47 11.23
N ILE A 115 -0.44 -3.66 10.52
CA ILE A 115 -0.56 -3.46 9.07
C ILE A 115 -0.52 -1.96 8.75
N ARG A 116 0.62 -1.46 8.27
CA ARG A 116 0.68 -0.14 7.64
C ARG A 116 0.27 -0.28 6.18
N ARG A 117 -0.32 0.78 5.63
CA ARG A 117 -0.34 0.97 4.17
C ARG A 117 0.73 2.00 3.88
N ILE A 118 1.82 1.54 3.31
CA ILE A 118 2.85 2.37 2.74
C ILE A 118 2.44 2.82 1.33
N GLY A 119 2.92 3.99 0.94
CA GLY A 119 2.52 4.66 -0.29
C GLY A 119 1.65 5.88 -0.04
N LEU A 120 1.35 6.59 -1.13
CA LEU A 120 0.41 7.70 -1.12
C LEU A 120 -1.00 7.19 -0.87
N ARG A 121 -1.76 7.84 0.01
CA ARG A 121 -3.14 7.43 0.30
C ARG A 121 -4.08 7.88 -0.80
N ALA A 122 -4.94 6.98 -1.25
CA ALA A 122 -6.07 7.33 -2.11
C ALA A 122 -7.35 7.52 -1.29
N CYS A 123 -8.24 8.37 -1.78
CA CYS A 123 -9.57 8.50 -1.20
C CYS A 123 -10.35 7.20 -1.39
N CYS A 124 -11.01 6.71 -0.33
CA CYS A 124 -11.81 5.49 -0.38
C CYS A 124 -13.18 5.68 -1.05
N ALA A 125 -13.63 6.93 -1.25
CA ALA A 125 -14.93 7.17 -1.84
C ALA A 125 -14.98 6.71 -3.30
N HIS A 126 -16.00 5.92 -3.64
CA HIS A 126 -16.18 5.42 -5.00
C HIS A 126 -16.16 6.55 -6.04
N GLY A 127 -15.37 6.36 -7.10
CA GLY A 127 -15.16 7.34 -8.17
C GLY A 127 -14.32 8.57 -7.79
N CYS A 128 -13.83 8.68 -6.56
CA CYS A 128 -12.91 9.77 -6.19
C CYS A 128 -11.48 9.40 -6.58
N LEU A 129 -10.88 10.21 -7.45
CA LEU A 129 -9.54 9.98 -7.97
C LEU A 129 -8.45 10.69 -7.14
N ARG A 130 -8.85 11.42 -6.08
CA ARG A 130 -7.91 12.14 -5.22
C ARG A 130 -6.97 11.16 -4.53
N ALA A 131 -5.69 11.48 -4.56
CA ALA A 131 -4.61 10.85 -3.82
C ALA A 131 -3.81 11.92 -3.07
N GLU A 132 -3.07 11.51 -2.05
CA GLU A 132 -2.08 12.37 -1.44
C GLU A 132 -1.06 12.81 -2.50
N SER A 133 -0.71 14.08 -2.46
CA SER A 133 0.26 14.70 -3.34
C SER A 133 1.29 15.48 -2.53
N PRO A 134 2.45 15.83 -3.11
CA PRO A 134 3.43 16.70 -2.45
C PRO A 134 2.83 18.01 -1.93
N GLU A 135 1.82 18.55 -2.61
CA GLU A 135 1.09 19.77 -2.25
C GLU A 135 0.22 19.61 -0.99
N ASP A 136 -0.10 18.36 -0.61
CA ASP A 136 -0.84 18.03 0.60
C ASP A 136 0.07 17.90 1.83
N ALA A 137 1.34 18.34 1.77
CA ALA A 137 2.27 18.24 2.89
C ALA A 137 1.64 18.83 4.17
N GLY A 138 1.44 17.98 5.18
CA GLY A 138 0.80 18.34 6.46
C GLY A 138 -0.73 18.27 6.49
N LYS A 139 -1.39 17.98 5.36
CA LYS A 139 -2.84 17.73 5.27
C LYS A 139 -3.09 16.24 5.19
N HIS A 140 -3.66 15.67 6.25
CA HIS A 140 -4.03 14.26 6.26
C HIS A 140 -5.47 14.07 5.78
N PHE A 141 -5.70 12.98 5.05
CA PHE A 141 -7.05 12.54 4.75
C PHE A 141 -7.82 12.23 6.04
N LEU A 142 -9.11 12.55 6.03
CA LEU A 142 -10.02 12.26 7.13
C LEU A 142 -10.18 10.76 7.27
N LYS A 143 -9.92 10.23 8.47
CA LYS A 143 -10.10 8.81 8.76
C LYS A 143 -11.51 8.56 9.28
N CYS A 144 -12.09 7.42 8.94
CA CYS A 144 -13.30 6.97 9.62
C CYS A 144 -12.96 6.62 11.08
N VAL A 145 -13.73 7.16 12.03
CA VAL A 145 -13.56 6.89 13.47
C VAL A 145 -13.83 5.42 13.79
N GLY A 146 -14.77 4.80 13.06
CA GLY A 146 -15.13 3.40 13.24
C GLY A 146 -14.17 2.41 12.60
N TRP A 147 -13.47 2.80 11.54
CA TRP A 147 -12.52 1.96 10.83
C TRP A 147 -11.38 2.83 10.28
N THR A 148 -10.25 2.85 10.99
CA THR A 148 -9.13 3.78 10.76
C THR A 148 -8.41 3.60 9.42
N TYR A 149 -8.71 2.52 8.70
CA TYR A 149 -8.15 2.21 7.39
C TYR A 149 -8.85 2.95 6.24
N ALA A 150 -10.13 3.31 6.40
CA ALA A 150 -10.83 4.11 5.41
C ALA A 150 -10.48 5.60 5.56
N GLN A 151 -10.09 6.21 4.45
CA GLN A 151 -9.58 7.58 4.43
C GLN A 151 -10.22 8.37 3.30
N TYR A 152 -10.53 9.63 3.57
CA TYR A 152 -11.28 10.49 2.66
C TYR A 152 -10.61 11.84 2.51
N CYS A 153 -10.51 12.32 1.27
CA CYS A 153 -10.01 13.68 1.02
C CYS A 153 -10.95 14.77 1.58
N SER A 154 -12.22 14.46 1.84
CA SER A 154 -13.19 15.41 2.38
C SER A 154 -14.37 14.72 3.09
N LYS A 155 -15.08 15.48 3.93
CA LYS A 155 -16.35 15.04 4.56
C LYS A 155 -17.45 14.77 3.52
N VAL A 156 -17.38 15.40 2.36
CA VAL A 156 -18.33 15.16 1.26
C VAL A 156 -18.12 13.76 0.68
N CYS A 157 -16.86 13.40 0.38
CA CYS A 157 -16.50 12.06 -0.06
C CYS A 157 -16.89 10.99 0.96
N GLN A 158 -16.60 11.21 2.25
CA GLN A 158 -16.98 10.30 3.33
C GLN A 158 -18.50 10.09 3.40
N ARG A 159 -19.31 11.16 3.38
CA ARG A 159 -20.77 11.05 3.48
C ARG A 159 -21.39 10.36 2.27
N ARG A 160 -20.85 10.60 1.06
CA ARG A 160 -21.28 9.90 -0.16
C ARG A 160 -20.99 8.40 -0.05
N ASP A 161 -19.75 8.05 0.31
CA ASP A 161 -19.31 6.65 0.44
C ASP A 161 -20.06 5.90 1.55
N TRP A 162 -20.40 6.60 2.64
CA TRP A 162 -21.23 6.08 3.72
C TRP A 162 -22.57 5.53 3.21
N LYS A 163 -23.22 6.27 2.31
CA LYS A 163 -24.53 5.91 1.73
C LYS A 163 -24.43 4.78 0.72
N THR A 164 -23.31 4.62 0.02
CA THR A 164 -23.18 3.66 -1.08
C THR A 164 -22.71 2.28 -0.62
N SER A 165 -21.71 2.23 0.26
CA SER A 165 -21.01 0.95 0.54
C SER A 165 -20.38 0.90 1.92
N HIS A 166 -19.86 2.03 2.42
CA HIS A 166 -19.00 2.02 3.60
C HIS A 166 -19.72 1.63 4.89
N THR A 167 -21.03 1.84 5.01
CA THR A 167 -21.79 1.44 6.20
C THR A 167 -21.61 -0.06 6.50
N HIS A 168 -21.73 -0.92 5.48
CA HIS A 168 -21.60 -2.36 5.64
C HIS A 168 -20.14 -2.77 5.91
N VAL A 169 -19.21 -2.22 5.14
CA VAL A 169 -17.76 -2.51 5.29
C VAL A 169 -17.25 -2.08 6.66
N CYS A 170 -17.67 -0.91 7.15
CA CYS A 170 -17.25 -0.40 8.45
C CYS A 170 -17.75 -1.28 9.61
N ARG A 171 -19.01 -1.76 9.54
CA ARG A 171 -19.56 -2.67 10.55
C ARG A 171 -18.78 -3.99 10.59
N ASN A 172 -18.59 -4.62 9.43
CA ASN A 172 -17.85 -5.88 9.34
C ASN A 172 -16.41 -5.72 9.84
N ALA A 173 -15.74 -4.62 9.45
CA ALA A 173 -14.38 -4.35 9.91
C ALA A 173 -14.29 -4.19 11.44
N LYS A 174 -15.27 -3.55 12.09
CA LYS A 174 -15.31 -3.46 13.56
C LYS A 174 -15.43 -4.82 14.21
N GLU A 175 -16.28 -5.70 13.69
CA GLU A 175 -16.44 -7.06 14.22
C GLU A 175 -15.15 -7.86 14.09
N HIS A 176 -14.44 -7.74 12.96
CA HIS A 176 -13.13 -8.37 12.77
C HIS A 176 -12.06 -7.80 13.71
N MET A 177 -12.04 -6.49 13.94
CA MET A 177 -11.10 -5.87 14.89
C MET A 177 -11.37 -6.32 16.33
N GLN A 178 -12.63 -6.40 16.76
CA GLN A 178 -13.00 -6.90 18.08
C GLN A 178 -12.53 -8.35 18.30
N LYS A 179 -12.75 -9.23 17.31
CA LYS A 179 -12.27 -10.61 17.35
C LYS A 179 -10.74 -10.69 17.41
N HIS A 180 -10.04 -9.82 16.68
CA HIS A 180 -8.58 -9.74 16.72
C HIS A 180 -8.06 -9.26 18.08
N ASP A 181 -8.69 -8.25 18.67
CA ASP A 181 -8.34 -7.73 19.99
C ASP A 181 -8.57 -8.77 21.08
N GLU A 182 -9.67 -9.51 21.01
CA GLU A 182 -9.96 -10.65 21.89
C GLU A 182 -8.90 -11.75 21.76
N TYR A 183 -8.57 -12.16 20.53
CA TYR A 183 -7.51 -13.14 20.27
C TYR A 183 -6.15 -12.66 20.81
N THR A 184 -5.81 -11.40 20.56
CA THR A 184 -4.56 -10.79 21.02
C THR A 184 -4.49 -10.78 22.54
N LYS A 185 -5.60 -10.44 23.21
CA LYS A 185 -5.72 -10.48 24.67
C LYS A 185 -5.52 -11.89 25.22
N ILE A 186 -6.19 -12.89 24.64
CA ILE A 186 -6.03 -14.31 25.02
C ILE A 186 -4.56 -14.74 24.89
N MET A 187 -3.91 -14.37 23.80
CA MET A 187 -2.50 -14.69 23.54
C MET A 187 -1.58 -14.05 24.61
N TYR A 188 -1.73 -12.75 24.89
CA TYR A 188 -0.95 -12.06 25.92
C TYR A 188 -1.20 -12.63 27.33
N ASP A 189 -2.44 -12.91 27.69
CA ASP A 189 -2.79 -13.51 28.98
C ASP A 189 -2.19 -14.92 29.13
N SER A 190 -2.12 -15.69 28.04
CA SER A 190 -1.53 -17.03 28.03
C SER A 190 -0.01 -16.96 28.22
N VAL A 191 0.67 -16.05 27.52
CA VAL A 191 2.11 -15.79 27.70
C VAL A 191 2.41 -15.36 29.15
N ARG A 192 1.58 -14.50 29.73
CA ARG A 192 1.71 -14.06 31.12
C ARG A 192 1.52 -15.20 32.12
N LYS A 193 0.54 -16.08 31.90
CA LYS A 193 0.29 -17.25 32.76
C LYS A 193 1.40 -18.31 32.71
N MET A 194 2.12 -18.41 31.60
CA MET A 194 3.27 -19.32 31.46
C MET A 194 4.51 -18.89 32.26
N GLY A 195 4.42 -17.85 33.09
CA GLY A 195 5.49 -17.52 34.04
C GLY A 195 6.73 -16.89 33.39
N PHE A 196 6.62 -16.40 32.16
CA PHE A 196 7.55 -15.38 31.65
C PHE A 196 7.29 -14.08 32.41
N ALA A 197 7.70 -14.07 33.68
CA ALA A 197 7.80 -12.86 34.46
C ALA A 197 8.68 -11.91 33.66
N SER A 198 8.22 -10.67 33.52
CA SER A 198 8.99 -9.55 33.02
C SER A 198 10.14 -9.32 34.00
N GLY A 199 11.16 -10.18 33.96
CA GLY A 199 12.36 -10.02 34.77
C GLY A 199 12.97 -8.69 34.38
N ASP A 200 13.20 -7.84 35.37
CA ASP A 200 13.90 -6.57 35.23
C ASP A 200 15.14 -6.77 34.34
N HIS A 201 15.06 -6.26 33.12
CA HIS A 201 16.21 -6.19 32.22
C HIS A 201 17.14 -5.07 32.71
N THR A 202 17.91 -5.34 33.76
CA THR A 202 19.28 -4.84 33.81
C THR A 202 20.08 -5.68 32.80
N CYS A 203 20.25 -5.15 31.59
CA CYS A 203 20.96 -5.84 30.51
C CYS A 203 22.46 -5.96 30.82
N GLY A 204 22.85 -7.10 31.39
CA GLY A 204 24.22 -7.59 31.47
C GLY A 204 24.34 -8.95 30.78
N PHE A 205 23.86 -9.08 29.54
CA PHE A 205 23.91 -10.34 28.81
C PHE A 205 25.12 -10.37 27.86
N LYS A 206 26.21 -11.01 28.29
CA LYS A 206 27.28 -11.45 27.40
C LYS A 206 26.82 -12.72 26.68
N ILE A 207 26.62 -12.63 25.37
CA ILE A 207 26.31 -13.78 24.52
C ILE A 207 27.61 -14.55 24.28
N THR A 208 27.72 -15.75 24.86
CA THR A 208 28.61 -16.79 24.36
C THR A 208 27.83 -17.60 23.33
N THR A 209 28.30 -17.57 22.09
CA THR A 209 27.77 -18.36 20.98
C THR A 209 28.07 -19.85 21.20
N SER A 210 27.04 -20.69 21.20
CA SER A 210 27.19 -22.11 20.92
C SER A 210 26.11 -22.51 19.92
N ASP A 211 26.56 -23.15 18.85
CA ASP A 211 25.80 -23.65 17.71
C ASP A 211 24.72 -24.65 18.12
N GLY A 212 23.61 -24.68 17.37
CA GLY A 212 22.70 -25.83 17.38
C GLY A 212 21.23 -25.54 17.16
N SER A 213 20.80 -25.59 15.89
CA SER A 213 19.56 -26.23 15.40
C SER A 213 18.19 -25.87 16.00
N GLY A 214 17.33 -25.30 15.14
CA GLY A 214 15.90 -25.66 15.10
C GLY A 214 14.89 -24.60 15.58
N ALA A 215 14.86 -23.42 14.96
CA ALA A 215 13.73 -22.50 15.13
C ALA A 215 12.56 -22.91 14.19
N PRO A 216 11.31 -23.03 14.69
CA PRO A 216 10.16 -23.34 13.85
C PRO A 216 9.82 -22.16 12.92
N ALA A 217 9.40 -22.49 11.69
CA ALA A 217 9.07 -21.51 10.67
C ALA A 217 7.90 -20.60 11.10
N PRO A 218 7.98 -19.27 10.84
CA PRO A 218 6.90 -18.36 11.13
C PRO A 218 5.68 -18.67 10.24
N VAL A 219 4.50 -18.70 10.86
CA VAL A 219 3.22 -18.88 10.18
C VAL A 219 2.96 -17.68 9.24
N PRO A 220 2.61 -17.89 7.95
CA PRO A 220 2.33 -16.80 7.04
C PRO A 220 1.04 -16.06 7.45
N LYS A 221 1.17 -14.76 7.69
CA LYS A 221 0.02 -13.87 7.89
C LYS A 221 -0.55 -13.51 6.52
N ARG A 222 -1.77 -13.94 6.21
CA ARG A 222 -2.49 -13.45 5.02
C ARG A 222 -2.76 -11.94 5.17
N PRO A 223 -2.43 -11.11 4.17
CA PRO A 223 -2.82 -9.70 4.19
C PRO A 223 -4.35 -9.56 4.07
N LEU A 224 -4.95 -8.81 5.00
CA LEU A 224 -6.40 -8.62 5.11
C LEU A 224 -7.04 -7.84 3.93
N CYS A 225 -6.25 -7.38 2.96
CA CYS A 225 -6.73 -6.53 1.88
C CYS A 225 -7.40 -7.28 0.73
N ASP A 226 -7.25 -8.60 0.64
CA ASP A 226 -7.72 -9.38 -0.52
C ASP A 226 -9.12 -9.99 -0.32
N VAL A 227 -9.80 -9.70 0.80
CA VAL A 227 -11.14 -10.22 1.13
C VAL A 227 -12.27 -9.27 0.67
N LEU A 228 -11.97 -8.20 -0.06
CA LEU A 228 -12.95 -7.15 -0.40
C LEU A 228 -13.21 -6.98 -1.90
N THR A 229 -12.98 -8.02 -2.71
CA THR A 229 -13.39 -8.04 -4.12
C THR A 229 -14.15 -9.32 -4.45
N GLU A 230 -15.40 -9.37 -4.04
CA GLU A 230 -16.48 -10.12 -4.71
C GLU A 230 -17.72 -9.23 -4.76
#